data_AF-A0AAN5YEY3-F1
#
_entry.id   AF-A0AAN5YEY3-F1
#
_cell.length_a   1.000
_cell.length_b   1.000
_cell.length_c   1.000
_cell.angle_alpha   90.00
_cell.angle_beta   90.00
_cell.angle_gamma   90.00
#
_symmetry.space_group_name_H-M   'P 1'
#
loop_
_entity.id
_entity.type
_entity.pdbx_description
1 polymer ?
#
loop_
_entity_poly.entity_id
_entity_poly.type
_entity_poly.pdbx_seq_one_letter_code
_entity_poly.pdbx_strand_id
1 'polypeptide(L)'
;MLFPEVDEKATKERVDSLLKNYHKIRRLSGMPIEQKVTATYSLDPKSFTGMNSSAIESGTIKKLDSVSLYRDINAAINTLDAYYGERIYVKYINSTRFYDYEVFSAEQISEATYYREVG
;
A
#
# COMPACT_ATOMS: atom_id res chain seq x y z
N MET A 1 -19.84 -17.25 -20.18
CA MET A 1 -18.70 -17.13 -19.24
C MET A 1 -19.23 -16.57 -17.93
N LEU A 2 -18.81 -17.15 -16.78
CA LEU A 2 -19.29 -16.78 -15.45
C LEU A 2 -18.64 -15.48 -14.91
N PHE A 3 -17.51 -15.08 -15.51
CA PHE A 3 -16.74 -13.91 -15.13
C PHE A 3 -16.45 -13.03 -16.35
N PRO A 4 -16.38 -11.70 -16.16
CA PRO A 4 -15.96 -10.77 -17.21
C PRO A 4 -14.50 -11.03 -17.63
N GLU A 5 -14.18 -10.69 -18.87
CA GLU A 5 -12.82 -10.70 -19.37
C GLU A 5 -11.98 -9.69 -18.58
N VAL A 6 -10.84 -10.15 -18.06
CA VAL A 6 -9.95 -9.34 -17.23
C VAL A 6 -8.85 -8.78 -18.11
N ASP A 7 -8.67 -7.46 -18.09
CA ASP A 7 -7.49 -6.83 -18.65
C ASP A 7 -6.29 -7.12 -17.74
N GLU A 8 -5.52 -8.15 -18.11
CA GLU A 8 -4.36 -8.61 -17.35
C GLU A 8 -3.31 -7.51 -17.19
N LYS A 9 -3.05 -6.76 -18.26
CA LYS A 9 -2.01 -5.72 -18.26
C LYS A 9 -2.39 -4.58 -17.33
N ALA A 10 -3.61 -4.06 -17.46
CA ALA A 10 -4.10 -3.00 -16.58
C ALA A 10 -4.17 -3.46 -15.11
N THR A 11 -4.48 -4.73 -14.88
CA THR A 11 -4.50 -5.31 -13.53
C THR A 11 -3.10 -5.38 -12.93
N LYS A 12 -2.11 -5.87 -13.68
CA LYS A 12 -0.70 -5.92 -13.26
C LYS A 12 -0.16 -4.53 -12.91
N GLU A 13 -0.40 -3.53 -13.75
CA GLU A 13 0.03 -2.15 -13.51
C GLU A 13 -0.59 -1.56 -12.24
N ARG A 14 -1.87 -1.83 -11.98
CA ARG A 14 -2.56 -1.39 -10.75
C ARG A 14 -1.97 -2.07 -9.52
N VAL A 15 -1.70 -3.37 -9.58
CA VAL A 15 -1.12 -4.14 -8.47
C VAL A 15 0.31 -3.66 -8.19
N ASP A 16 1.14 -3.44 -9.21
CA ASP A 16 2.50 -2.90 -9.04
C ASP A 16 2.46 -1.51 -8.36
N SER A 17 1.58 -0.62 -8.81
CA SER A 17 1.38 0.70 -8.18
C SER A 17 0.91 0.60 -6.73
N LEU A 18 -0.01 -0.33 -6.43
CA LEU A 18 -0.50 -0.60 -5.09
C LEU A 18 0.62 -1.08 -4.16
N LEU A 19 1.39 -2.08 -4.60
CA LEU A 19 2.46 -2.70 -3.80
C LEU A 19 3.67 -1.77 -3.62
N LYS A 20 3.98 -0.89 -4.59
CA LYS A 20 4.96 0.20 -4.41
C LYS A 20 4.62 1.12 -3.23
N ASN A 21 3.33 1.23 -2.89
CA ASN A 21 2.85 2.03 -1.76
C ASN A 21 2.66 1.21 -0.47
N TYR A 22 3.06 -0.06 -0.44
CA TYR A 22 2.81 -0.98 0.69
C TYR A 22 3.26 -0.41 2.04
N HIS A 23 4.49 0.10 2.15
CA HIS A 23 4.99 0.69 3.41
C HIS A 23 4.19 1.91 3.87
N LYS A 24 3.68 2.71 2.94
CA LYS A 24 2.81 3.85 3.25
C LYS A 24 1.47 3.37 3.77
N ILE A 25 0.88 2.35 3.14
CA ILE A 25 -0.38 1.72 3.59
C ILE A 25 -0.20 1.15 5.00
N ARG A 26 0.86 0.36 5.24
CA ARG A 26 1.21 -0.18 6.57
C ARG A 26 1.39 0.90 7.63
N ARG A 27 2.02 2.03 7.26
CA ARG A 27 2.20 3.16 8.19
C ARG A 27 0.88 3.81 8.54
N LEU A 28 0.01 4.06 7.55
CA LEU A 28 -1.30 4.66 7.77
C LEU A 28 -2.21 3.77 8.62
N SER A 29 -2.17 2.45 8.40
CA SER A 29 -2.96 1.50 9.18
C SER A 29 -2.55 1.47 10.66
N GLY A 30 -1.26 1.65 10.95
CA GLY A 30 -0.72 1.68 12.31
C GLY A 30 -0.75 3.04 13.02
N MET A 31 -1.02 4.15 12.31
CA MET A 31 -0.90 5.50 12.87
C MET A 31 -2.06 5.84 13.83
N PRO A 32 -1.81 6.42 15.02
CA PRO A 32 -2.88 6.96 15.87
C PRO A 32 -3.57 8.16 15.19
N ILE A 33 -4.87 8.32 15.42
CA ILE A 33 -5.60 9.51 14.96
C ILE A 33 -5.33 10.63 15.96
N GLU A 34 -4.35 11.48 15.66
CA GLU A 34 -4.01 12.61 16.54
C GLU A 34 -4.80 13.86 16.17
N GLN A 35 -5.46 14.47 17.16
CA GLN A 35 -6.02 15.80 17.02
C GLN A 35 -4.91 16.84 17.27
N LYS A 36 -4.67 17.75 16.32
CA LYS A 36 -3.91 18.97 16.62
C LYS A 36 -4.76 19.84 17.55
N VAL A 37 -4.50 19.74 18.85
CA VAL A 37 -5.11 20.61 19.88
C VAL A 37 -4.47 22.00 19.90
N THR A 38 -3.44 22.25 19.08
CA THR A 38 -2.74 23.54 19.04
C THR A 38 -3.65 24.64 18.49
N ALA A 39 -4.06 25.57 19.35
CA ALA A 39 -4.76 26.78 18.93
C ALA A 39 -3.89 27.54 17.93
N THR A 40 -4.33 27.62 16.67
CA THR A 40 -3.69 28.50 15.68
C THR A 40 -4.08 29.92 16.00
N TYR A 41 -3.19 30.68 16.65
CA TYR A 41 -3.41 32.09 16.95
C TYR A 41 -3.55 32.85 15.62
N SER A 42 -4.72 33.44 15.40
CA SER A 42 -5.00 34.31 14.26
C SER A 42 -5.47 35.63 14.86
N LEU A 43 -4.98 36.74 14.29
CA LEU A 43 -5.37 38.09 14.70
C LEU A 43 -6.73 38.49 14.11
N ASP A 44 -7.27 37.67 13.19
CA ASP A 44 -8.59 37.86 12.63
C ASP A 44 -9.65 37.23 13.55
N PRO A 45 -10.78 37.90 13.81
CA PRO A 45 -11.88 37.30 14.54
C PRO A 45 -12.42 36.10 13.75
N LYS A 46 -12.13 34.88 14.24
CA LYS A 46 -12.67 33.65 13.65
C LYS A 46 -14.16 33.58 13.98
N SER A 47 -15.03 33.49 12.97
CA SER A 47 -16.37 32.99 13.19
C SER A 47 -16.24 31.55 13.70
N PHE A 48 -16.56 31.32 14.98
CA PHE A 48 -16.52 29.98 15.57
C PHE A 48 -17.71 29.17 15.02
N THR A 49 -17.57 28.67 13.79
CA THR A 49 -18.42 27.61 13.27
C THR A 49 -17.83 26.31 13.81
N GLY A 50 -18.43 25.75 14.86
CA GLY A 50 -17.83 24.69 15.69
C GLY A 50 -17.68 23.33 15.01
N MET A 51 -16.94 23.21 13.91
CA MET A 51 -16.75 21.94 13.21
C MET A 51 -15.30 21.72 12.78
N ASN A 52 -14.53 21.12 13.70
CA ASN A 52 -13.34 20.34 13.36
C ASN A 52 -13.67 18.85 13.11
N SER A 53 -14.95 18.47 13.12
CA SER A 53 -15.40 17.08 12.98
C SER A 53 -15.03 16.48 11.63
N SER A 54 -15.07 17.27 10.54
CA SER A 54 -14.82 16.80 9.18
C SER A 54 -13.40 16.28 8.96
N ALA A 55 -12.40 16.91 9.58
CA ALA A 55 -11.00 16.47 9.50
C ALA A 55 -10.76 15.16 10.26
N ILE A 56 -11.39 15.00 11.43
CA ILE A 56 -11.34 13.78 12.23
C ILE A 56 -12.05 12.64 11.50
N GLU A 57 -13.24 12.90 10.98
CA GLU A 57 -14.05 11.94 10.23
C GLU A 57 -13.30 11.46 8.98
N SER A 58 -12.76 12.38 8.18
CA SER A 58 -11.95 12.04 7.01
C SER A 58 -10.68 11.27 7.38
N GLY A 59 -9.99 11.64 8.46
CA GLY A 59 -8.83 10.91 8.96
C GLY A 59 -9.18 9.49 9.42
N THR A 60 -10.34 9.32 10.06
CA THR A 60 -10.85 8.03 10.53
C THR A 60 -11.19 7.11 9.37
N ILE A 61 -11.90 7.62 8.35
CA ILE A 61 -12.25 6.87 7.13
C ILE A 61 -10.97 6.39 6.42
N LYS A 62 -10.02 7.30 6.17
CA LYS A 62 -8.75 6.95 5.51
C LYS A 62 -7.97 5.88 6.28
N LYS A 63 -7.99 5.94 7.62
CA LYS A 63 -7.35 4.92 8.45
C LYS A 63 -8.06 3.58 8.30
N LEU A 64 -9.39 3.56 8.41
CA LEU A 64 -10.18 2.34 8.27
C LEU A 64 -9.92 1.67 6.92
N ASP A 65 -9.96 2.45 5.84
CA ASP A 65 -9.66 1.99 4.48
C ASP A 65 -8.24 1.43 4.37
N SER A 66 -7.25 2.09 5.00
CA SER A 66 -5.88 1.60 5.00
C SER A 66 -5.70 0.30 5.79
N VAL A 67 -6.46 0.11 6.89
CA VAL A 67 -6.44 -1.11 7.70
C VAL A 67 -7.05 -2.28 6.92
N SER A 68 -8.20 -2.07 6.28
CA SER A 68 -8.83 -3.11 5.45
C SER A 68 -7.93 -3.46 4.27
N LEU A 69 -7.41 -2.46 3.56
CA LEU A 69 -6.53 -2.67 2.42
C LEU A 69 -5.24 -3.39 2.82
N TYR A 70 -4.61 -3.00 3.92
CA TYR A 70 -3.42 -3.69 4.45
C TYR A 70 -3.71 -5.16 4.76
N ARG A 71 -4.83 -5.45 5.42
CA ARG A 71 -5.24 -6.82 5.74
C ARG A 71 -5.47 -7.63 4.47
N ASP A 72 -6.20 -7.07 3.51
CA ASP A 72 -6.60 -7.76 2.29
C ASP A 72 -5.39 -8.05 1.39
N ILE A 73 -4.41 -7.13 1.30
CA ILE A 73 -3.13 -7.36 0.62
C ILE A 73 -2.38 -8.54 1.26
N ASN A 74 -2.23 -8.54 2.59
CA ASN A 74 -1.52 -9.62 3.28
C ASN A 74 -2.24 -10.97 3.14
N ALA A 75 -3.57 -10.97 3.19
CA ALA A 75 -4.37 -12.18 2.95
C ALA A 75 -4.14 -12.70 1.52
N ALA A 76 -4.14 -11.83 0.51
CA ALA A 76 -3.88 -12.21 -0.86
C ALA A 76 -2.47 -12.80 -1.04
N ILE A 77 -1.44 -12.18 -0.45
CA ILE A 77 -0.07 -12.70 -0.53
C ILE A 77 0.06 -14.08 0.12
N ASN A 78 -0.64 -14.31 1.24
CA ASN A 78 -0.65 -15.60 1.92
C ASN A 78 -1.34 -16.73 1.11
N THR A 79 -2.09 -16.39 0.05
CA THR A 79 -2.67 -17.40 -0.86
C THR A 79 -1.73 -17.82 -1.99
N LEU A 80 -0.63 -17.09 -2.18
CA LEU A 80 0.35 -17.41 -3.21
C LEU A 80 1.22 -18.60 -2.79
N ASP A 81 1.74 -19.31 -3.79
CA ASP A 81 2.79 -20.29 -3.55
C ASP A 81 4.03 -19.63 -2.92
N ALA A 82 4.77 -20.39 -2.10
CA ALA A 82 5.90 -19.89 -1.33
C ALA A 82 6.93 -19.15 -2.19
N TYR A 83 7.20 -19.65 -3.40
CA TYR A 83 8.14 -19.02 -4.33
C TYR A 83 7.69 -17.61 -4.76
N TYR A 84 6.44 -17.46 -5.19
CA TYR A 84 5.92 -16.15 -5.60
C TYR A 84 5.72 -15.20 -4.42
N GLY A 85 5.33 -15.73 -3.26
CA GLY A 85 5.20 -14.97 -2.02
C GLY A 85 6.54 -14.38 -1.56
N GLU A 86 7.60 -15.18 -1.58
CA GLU A 86 8.96 -14.73 -1.24
C GLU A 86 9.42 -13.61 -2.18
N ARG A 87 9.19 -13.76 -3.49
CA ARG A 87 9.59 -12.73 -4.45
C ARG A 87 8.85 -11.41 -4.24
N ILE A 88 7.53 -11.44 -4.02
CA ILE A 88 6.76 -10.23 -3.69
C ILE A 88 7.29 -9.61 -2.40
N TYR A 89 7.61 -10.44 -1.41
CA TYR A 89 8.17 -9.98 -0.14
C TYR A 89 9.47 -9.23 -0.36
N VAL A 90 10.44 -9.83 -1.05
CA VAL A 90 11.75 -9.21 -1.34
C VAL A 90 11.60 -7.90 -2.12
N LYS A 91 10.69 -7.86 -3.10
CA LYS A 91 10.55 -6.69 -3.99
C LYS A 91 9.81 -5.51 -3.34
N TYR A 92 8.71 -5.76 -2.62
CA TYR A 92 7.78 -4.70 -2.19
C TYR A 92 7.63 -4.53 -0.68
N ILE A 93 7.93 -5.57 0.11
CA ILE A 93 7.63 -5.60 1.56
C ILE A 93 8.91 -5.48 2.39
N ASN A 94 10.02 -6.01 1.90
CA ASN A 94 11.27 -6.01 2.62
C ASN A 94 11.73 -4.57 2.87
N SER A 95 12.07 -4.25 4.12
CA SER A 95 12.61 -2.93 4.47
C SER A 95 13.96 -2.66 3.82
N THR A 96 14.72 -3.72 3.52
CA THR A 96 15.95 -3.65 2.75
C THR A 96 15.59 -3.67 1.27
N ARG A 97 15.93 -2.58 0.57
CA ARG A 97 15.70 -2.49 -0.86
C ARG A 97 16.81 -3.22 -1.61
N PHE A 98 16.45 -4.32 -2.25
CA PHE A 98 17.31 -5.00 -3.21
C PHE A 98 17.06 -4.43 -4.61
N TYR A 99 18.12 -4.33 -5.41
CA TYR A 99 17.97 -4.07 -6.84
C TYR A 99 17.50 -5.34 -7.55
N ASP A 100 16.77 -5.19 -8.66
CA ASP A 100 16.24 -6.34 -9.42
C ASP A 100 17.35 -7.34 -9.79
N TYR A 101 18.55 -6.86 -10.11
CA TYR A 101 19.71 -7.72 -10.40
C TYR A 101 20.23 -8.53 -9.21
N GLU A 102 20.07 -8.03 -8.00
CA GLU A 102 20.44 -8.76 -6.79
C GLU A 102 19.45 -9.90 -6.54
N VAL A 103 18.17 -9.64 -6.82
CA VAL A 103 17.09 -10.63 -6.66
C VAL A 103 17.25 -11.76 -7.67
N PHE A 104 17.30 -11.47 -8.98
CA PHE A 104 17.38 -12.54 -9.98
C PHE A 104 18.72 -13.30 -9.93
N SER A 105 19.80 -12.63 -9.50
CA SER A 105 21.10 -13.29 -9.28
C SER A 105 21.06 -14.26 -8.10
N ALA A 106 20.44 -13.85 -6.98
CA ALA A 106 20.27 -14.71 -5.81
C ALA A 106 19.38 -15.93 -6.10
N GLU A 107 18.33 -15.74 -6.91
CA GLU A 107 17.41 -16.80 -7.35
C GLU A 107 17.99 -17.67 -8.48
N GLN A 108 19.18 -17.34 -9.01
CA GLN A 108 19.82 -18.02 -10.15
C GLN A 108 18.95 -18.10 -11.42
N ILE A 109 18.14 -17.07 -11.67
CA ILE A 109 17.30 -16.97 -12.87
C ILE A 109 17.79 -15.88 -13.80
N SER A 110 17.37 -15.97 -15.07
CA SER A 110 17.67 -14.92 -16.05
C SER A 110 16.84 -13.67 -15.80
N GLU A 111 17.37 -12.50 -16.19
CA GLU A 111 16.65 -11.22 -16.18
C GLU A 111 15.32 -11.31 -16.96
N ALA A 112 15.33 -11.97 -18.12
CA ALA A 112 14.14 -12.15 -18.93
C ALA A 112 13.06 -13.01 -18.24
N THR A 113 13.47 -14.05 -17.50
CA THR A 113 12.57 -14.87 -16.68
C THR A 113 11.96 -14.02 -15.57
N TYR A 114 12.80 -13.25 -14.87
CA TYR A 114 12.36 -12.38 -13.78
C TYR A 114 11.29 -11.38 -14.24
N TYR A 115 11.52 -10.63 -15.32
CA TYR A 115 10.53 -9.66 -15.80
C TYR A 115 9.28 -10.29 -16.41
N ARG A 116 9.35 -11.54 -16.90
CA ARG A 116 8.15 -12.25 -17.36
C ARG A 116 7.23 -12.63 -16.20
N GLU A 117 7.82 -13.01 -15.08
CA GLU A 117 7.08 -13.49 -13.90
C GLU A 117 6.61 -12.34 -13.01
N VAL A 118 7.33 -11.22 -12.98
CA VAL A 118 7.04 -10.08 -12.11
C VAL A 118 6.38 -8.91 -12.86
N GLY A 119 6.59 -8.81 -14.18
CA GLY A 119 6.08 -7.74 -15.04
C GLY A 119 4.65 -7.92 -15.52
#